data_AF-A0A180EL29-F1
#
_entry.id   AF-A0A180EL29-F1
#
_cell.length_a   1.000
_cell.length_b   1.000
_cell.length_c   1.000
_cell.angle_alpha   90.00
_cell.angle_beta   90.00
_cell.angle_gamma   90.00
#
_symmetry.space_group_name_H-M   'P 1'
#
loop_
_entity.id
_entity.type
_entity.pdbx_description
1 polymer ?
#
loop_
_entity_poly.entity_id
_entity_poly.type
_entity_poly.pdbx_seq_one_letter_code
_entity_poly.pdbx_strand_id
1 'polypeptide(L)'
;MQLLGFTEPSVHSLFQANMVQRDIIQEQIEQLGRVLGKILADFLKLRTNADPVQAISITQEELREQVGFDFPHFTTLDGAAALAYVTQLELTGEHLDHLAKFAVQVAEAQPLGRKENLRSALRLLDLAALRSETVTFDRIFLRRRIEEGLEGE
;
A
#
# COMPACT_ATOMS: atom_id res chain seq x y z
N MET A 1 -0.07 -46.42 32.58
CA MET A 1 -0.99 -45.49 31.91
C MET A 1 -0.58 -44.08 32.33
N GLN A 2 0.27 -43.41 31.54
CA GLN A 2 0.78 -42.07 31.85
C GLN A 2 -0.28 -41.04 31.42
N LEU A 3 -0.80 -40.28 32.39
CA LEU A 3 -1.65 -39.13 32.12
C LEU A 3 -0.77 -38.02 31.55
N LEU A 4 -0.98 -37.69 30.27
CA LEU A 4 -0.36 -36.55 29.60
C LEU A 4 -0.83 -35.28 30.30
N GLY A 5 0.06 -34.66 31.08
CA GLY A 5 -0.16 -33.35 31.69
C GLY A 5 -0.16 -32.27 30.63
N PHE A 6 -1.34 -31.90 30.13
CA PHE A 6 -1.54 -30.63 29.44
C PHE A 6 -1.53 -29.52 30.49
N THR A 7 -0.39 -28.90 30.72
CA THR A 7 -0.32 -27.65 31.49
C THR A 7 -0.88 -26.53 30.62
N GLU A 8 -2.00 -25.95 31.03
CA GLU A 8 -2.51 -24.73 30.40
C GLU A 8 -1.43 -23.63 30.46
N PRO A 9 -1.18 -22.91 29.35
CA PRO A 9 -0.18 -21.86 29.34
C PRO A 9 -0.57 -20.78 30.36
N SER A 10 0.38 -20.41 31.21
CA SER A 10 0.16 -19.35 32.19
C SER A 10 -0.18 -18.02 31.50
N VAL A 11 -0.97 -17.19 32.18
CA VAL A 11 -1.31 -15.83 31.70
C VAL A 11 -0.05 -15.03 31.35
N HIS A 12 1.03 -15.19 32.13
CA HIS A 12 2.33 -14.56 31.86
C HIS A 12 2.95 -15.02 30.53
N SER A 13 2.91 -16.33 30.22
CA SER A 13 3.42 -16.86 28.95
C SER A 13 2.56 -16.43 27.75
N LEU A 14 1.25 -16.27 27.93
CA LEU A 14 0.36 -15.74 26.88
C LEU A 14 0.63 -14.26 26.61
N PHE A 15 0.87 -13.46 27.65
CA PHE A 15 1.27 -12.05 27.50
C PHE A 15 2.61 -11.89 26.80
N GLN A 16 3.61 -12.71 27.14
CA GLN A 16 4.91 -12.69 26.47
C GLN A 16 4.79 -13.07 24.99
N ALA A 17 4.03 -14.12 24.67
CA ALA A 17 3.80 -14.52 23.29
C ALA A 17 3.10 -13.42 22.46
N ASN A 18 2.12 -12.72 23.06
CA ASN A 18 1.41 -11.62 22.40
C ASN A 18 2.33 -10.42 22.12
N MET A 19 3.17 -10.03 23.10
CA MET A 19 4.15 -8.94 22.89
C MET A 19 5.16 -9.30 21.81
N VAL A 20 5.74 -10.50 21.84
CA VAL A 20 6.68 -10.97 20.82
C VAL A 20 6.03 -10.98 19.43
N GLN A 21 4.78 -11.43 19.32
CA GLN A 21 4.06 -11.41 18.05
C GLN A 21 3.83 -9.98 17.55
N ARG A 22 3.45 -9.06 18.44
CA ARG A 22 3.28 -7.65 18.09
C ARG A 22 4.59 -7.02 17.60
N ASP A 23 5.69 -7.29 18.29
CA ASP A 23 7.00 -6.74 17.94
C ASP A 23 7.45 -7.23 16.56
N ILE A 24 7.25 -8.52 16.26
CA ILE A 24 7.54 -9.11 14.94
C ILE A 24 6.70 -8.44 13.84
N ILE A 25 5.40 -8.25 14.08
CA ILE A 25 4.50 -7.60 13.12
C ILE A 25 4.95 -6.15 12.88
N GLN A 26 5.31 -5.42 13.94
CA GLN A 26 5.80 -4.05 13.81
C GLN A 26 7.10 -3.99 12.99
N GLU A 27 8.05 -4.89 13.25
CA GLU A 27 9.31 -4.94 12.50
C GLU A 27 9.08 -5.22 11.02
N GLN A 28 8.14 -6.12 10.68
CA GLN A 28 7.73 -6.41 9.31
C GLN A 28 7.11 -5.19 8.63
N ILE A 29 6.21 -4.48 9.31
CA ILE A 29 5.60 -3.23 8.81
C ILE A 29 6.67 -2.18 8.52
N GLU A 30 7.60 -1.97 9.45
CA GLU A 30 8.68 -0.99 9.27
C GLU A 30 9.63 -1.36 8.13
N GLN A 31 9.94 -2.66 7.99
CA GLN A 31 10.74 -3.16 6.87
C GLN A 31 10.03 -2.89 5.54
N LEU A 32 8.73 -3.17 5.45
CA LEU A 32 7.93 -2.92 4.27
C LEU A 32 7.91 -1.43 3.91
N GLY A 33 7.75 -0.55 4.91
CA GLY A 33 7.80 0.89 4.72
C GLY A 33 9.14 1.38 4.16
N ARG A 34 10.26 0.84 4.66
CA ARG A 34 11.60 1.16 4.14
C ARG A 34 11.78 0.72 2.69
N VAL A 35 11.31 -0.48 2.34
CA VAL A 35 11.36 -1.01 0.96
C VAL A 35 10.53 -0.14 0.03
N LEU A 36 9.28 0.16 0.40
CA LEU A 36 8.39 1.02 -0.38
C LEU A 36 8.96 2.43 -0.57
N GLY A 37 9.50 3.02 0.49
CA GLY A 37 10.14 4.34 0.44
C GLY A 37 11.34 4.35 -0.51
N LYS A 38 12.16 3.29 -0.53
CA LYS A 38 13.27 3.15 -1.47
C LYS A 38 12.78 3.06 -2.92
N ILE A 39 11.81 2.19 -3.20
CA ILE A 39 11.24 2.01 -4.54
C ILE A 39 10.71 3.36 -5.08
N LEU A 40 9.99 4.12 -4.26
CA LEU A 40 9.45 5.42 -4.67
C LEU A 40 10.52 6.50 -4.83
N ALA A 41 11.57 6.47 -4.01
CA ALA A 41 12.71 7.36 -4.19
C ALA A 41 13.45 7.06 -5.51
N ASP A 42 13.62 5.78 -5.84
CA ASP A 42 14.26 5.35 -7.08
C ASP A 42 13.38 5.66 -8.30
N PHE A 43 12.05 5.52 -8.19
CA PHE A 43 11.10 6.02 -9.18
C PHE A 43 11.30 7.51 -9.49
N LEU A 44 11.41 8.36 -8.47
CA LEU A 44 11.62 9.81 -8.66
C LEU A 44 12.95 10.12 -9.38
N LYS A 45 14.00 9.36 -9.09
CA LYS A 45 15.29 9.49 -9.79
C LYS A 45 15.19 9.01 -11.24
N LEU A 46 14.53 7.88 -11.49
CA LEU A 46 14.33 7.33 -12.82
C LEU A 46 13.51 8.29 -13.68
N ARG A 47 12.42 8.84 -13.16
CA ARG A 47 11.56 9.81 -13.88
C ARG A 47 12.32 11.08 -14.29
N THR A 48 13.39 11.45 -13.58
CA THR A 48 14.21 12.62 -13.91
C THR A 48 15.23 12.31 -15.02
N ASN A 49 15.65 11.05 -15.15
CA ASN A 49 16.76 10.63 -16.02
C ASN A 49 16.35 9.72 -17.19
N ALA A 50 15.11 9.23 -17.20
CA ALA A 50 14.57 8.26 -18.15
C ALA A 50 13.16 8.63 -18.61
N ASP A 51 12.64 7.91 -19.61
CA ASP A 51 11.26 8.02 -20.08
C ASP A 51 10.27 7.68 -18.94
N PRO A 52 9.27 8.54 -18.64
CA PRO A 52 8.29 8.30 -17.58
C PRO A 52 7.60 6.94 -17.67
N VAL A 53 7.33 6.43 -18.87
CA VAL A 53 6.69 5.12 -19.06
C VAL A 53 7.62 3.99 -18.61
N GLN A 54 8.91 4.08 -18.94
CA GLN A 54 9.92 3.11 -18.49
C GLN A 54 10.09 3.15 -16.97
N ALA A 55 10.16 4.35 -16.38
CA ALA A 55 10.27 4.50 -14.93
C ALA A 55 9.09 3.83 -14.21
N ILE A 56 7.86 4.00 -14.72
CA ILE A 56 6.67 3.33 -14.18
C ILE A 56 6.79 1.81 -14.31
N SER A 57 7.19 1.30 -15.47
CA SER A 57 7.30 -0.15 -15.69
C SER A 57 8.29 -0.79 -14.71
N ILE A 58 9.43 -0.15 -14.45
CA ILE A 58 10.42 -0.62 -13.48
C ILE A 58 9.83 -0.60 -12.07
N THR A 59 9.19 0.51 -11.67
CA THR A 59 8.59 0.64 -10.34
C THR A 59 7.45 -0.35 -10.11
N GLN A 60 6.62 -0.64 -11.13
CA GLN A 60 5.57 -1.65 -11.03
C GLN A 60 6.15 -3.06 -10.80
N GLU A 61 7.25 -3.39 -11.49
CA GLU A 61 7.93 -4.67 -11.27
C GLU A 61 8.54 -4.74 -9.87
N GLU A 62 9.22 -3.68 -9.42
CA GLU A 62 9.78 -3.63 -8.05
C GLU A 62 8.71 -3.73 -6.96
N LEU A 63 7.55 -3.07 -7.15
CA LEU A 63 6.40 -3.21 -6.24
C LEU A 63 5.89 -4.67 -6.21
N ARG A 64 5.81 -5.32 -7.36
CA ARG A 64 5.38 -6.71 -7.43
C ARG A 64 6.39 -7.64 -6.75
N GLU A 65 7.68 -7.52 -7.06
CA GLU A 65 8.72 -8.42 -6.57
C GLU A 65 9.05 -8.22 -5.09
N GLN A 66 9.13 -6.98 -4.62
CA GLN A 66 9.62 -6.68 -3.27
C GLN A 66 8.50 -6.46 -2.26
N VAL A 67 7.34 -5.97 -2.70
CA VAL A 67 6.19 -5.63 -1.84
C VAL A 67 5.03 -6.61 -2.05
N GLY A 68 5.03 -7.39 -3.14
CA GLY A 68 3.91 -8.24 -3.52
C GLY A 68 2.71 -7.47 -4.10
N PHE A 69 2.88 -6.16 -4.35
CA PHE A 69 1.81 -5.28 -4.81
C PHE A 69 1.83 -5.16 -6.33
N ASP A 70 0.90 -5.83 -6.99
CA ASP A 70 0.69 -5.80 -8.42
C ASP A 70 -0.30 -4.68 -8.78
N PHE A 71 0.24 -3.51 -9.13
CA PHE A 71 -0.58 -2.33 -9.43
C PHE A 71 -1.58 -2.57 -10.58
N PRO A 72 -1.20 -3.13 -11.74
CA PRO A 72 -2.16 -3.52 -12.78
C PRO A 72 -3.28 -4.43 -12.29
N HIS A 73 -3.02 -5.37 -11.39
CA HIS A 73 -4.08 -6.19 -10.79
C HIS A 73 -5.00 -5.35 -9.90
N PHE A 74 -4.42 -4.52 -9.03
CA PHE A 74 -5.17 -3.67 -8.10
C PHE A 74 -6.16 -2.74 -8.81
N THR A 75 -5.82 -2.20 -9.98
CA THR A 75 -6.73 -1.31 -10.72
C THR A 75 -8.04 -1.99 -11.14
N THR A 76 -8.01 -3.32 -11.28
CA THR A 76 -9.19 -4.13 -11.65
C THR A 76 -10.08 -4.53 -10.47
N LEU A 77 -9.59 -4.38 -9.24
CA LEU A 77 -10.33 -4.77 -8.03
C LEU A 77 -11.42 -3.74 -7.68
N ASP A 78 -12.45 -4.17 -6.96
CA ASP A 78 -13.48 -3.30 -6.38
C ASP A 78 -13.33 -3.19 -4.85
N GLY A 79 -14.18 -2.41 -4.18
CA GLY A 79 -13.99 -2.01 -2.77
C GLY A 79 -13.64 -3.15 -1.81
N ALA A 80 -14.40 -4.24 -1.82
CA ALA A 80 -14.15 -5.35 -0.90
C ALA A 80 -12.91 -6.17 -1.30
N ALA A 81 -12.74 -6.45 -2.59
CA ALA A 81 -11.59 -7.20 -3.09
C ALA A 81 -10.27 -6.41 -2.90
N ALA A 82 -10.30 -5.10 -3.14
CA ALA A 82 -9.18 -4.20 -2.92
C ALA A 82 -8.81 -4.11 -1.44
N LEU A 83 -9.80 -4.01 -0.53
CA LEU A 83 -9.54 -4.03 0.91
C LEU A 83 -8.90 -5.35 1.35
N ALA A 84 -9.41 -6.49 0.87
CA ALA A 84 -8.84 -7.80 1.15
C ALA A 84 -7.39 -7.90 0.65
N TYR A 85 -7.15 -7.43 -0.58
CA TYR A 85 -5.82 -7.44 -1.21
C TYR A 85 -4.79 -6.64 -0.41
N VAL A 86 -5.09 -5.39 -0.06
CA VAL A 86 -4.15 -4.56 0.74
C VAL A 86 -4.01 -5.05 2.17
N THR A 87 -5.01 -5.79 2.69
CA THR A 87 -4.96 -6.38 4.02
C THR A 87 -4.06 -7.59 4.08
N GLN A 88 -4.08 -8.43 3.06
CA GLN A 88 -3.16 -9.57 2.93
C GLN A 88 -1.70 -9.12 2.86
N LEU A 89 -1.44 -7.96 2.28
CA LEU A 89 -0.10 -7.37 2.16
C LEU A 89 0.31 -6.53 3.38
N GLU A 90 -0.53 -6.48 4.43
CA GLU A 90 -0.27 -5.75 5.67
C GLU A 90 0.06 -4.25 5.45
N LEU A 91 -0.48 -3.65 4.39
CA LEU A 91 -0.19 -2.26 4.02
C LEU A 91 -0.83 -1.27 4.99
N THR A 92 -0.05 -0.39 5.59
CA THR A 92 -0.55 0.65 6.51
C THR A 92 -1.21 1.80 5.73
N GLY A 93 -1.91 2.69 6.43
CA GLY A 93 -2.47 3.89 5.80
C GLY A 93 -1.42 4.76 5.10
N GLU A 94 -0.21 4.84 5.67
CA GLU A 94 0.90 5.59 5.05
C GLU A 94 1.40 4.91 3.78
N HIS A 95 1.52 3.58 3.76
CA HIS A 95 1.88 2.84 2.54
C HIS A 95 0.85 3.09 1.43
N LEU A 96 -0.43 3.14 1.78
CA LEU A 96 -1.51 3.40 0.83
C LEU A 96 -1.49 4.84 0.31
N ASP A 97 -1.12 5.83 1.13
CA ASP A 97 -0.92 7.22 0.66
C ASP A 97 0.19 7.31 -0.37
N HIS A 98 1.29 6.59 -0.14
CA HIS A 98 2.40 6.49 -1.07
C HIS A 98 2.00 5.84 -2.40
N LEU A 99 1.25 4.73 -2.34
CA LEU A 99 0.71 4.08 -3.53
C LEU A 99 -0.31 4.95 -4.27
N ALA A 100 -1.13 5.74 -3.57
CA ALA A 100 -2.06 6.68 -4.19
C ALA A 100 -1.31 7.76 -4.98
N LYS A 101 -0.24 8.32 -4.40
CA LYS A 101 0.64 9.27 -5.10
C LYS A 101 1.26 8.64 -6.35
N PHE A 102 1.74 7.40 -6.26
CA PHE A 102 2.27 6.66 -7.41
C PHE A 102 1.20 6.45 -8.50
N ALA A 103 -0.02 6.04 -8.14
CA ALA A 103 -1.12 5.84 -9.08
C ALA A 103 -1.45 7.10 -9.90
N VAL A 104 -1.41 8.28 -9.26
CA VAL A 104 -1.56 9.56 -9.96
C VAL A 104 -0.44 9.79 -10.97
N GLN A 105 0.79 9.41 -10.63
CA GLN A 105 1.93 9.52 -11.55
C GLN A 105 1.79 8.57 -12.75
N VAL A 106 1.25 7.37 -12.54
CA VAL A 106 0.92 6.47 -13.65
C VAL A 106 -0.13 7.10 -14.57
N ALA A 107 -1.19 7.67 -14.00
CA ALA A 107 -2.25 8.34 -14.76
C ALA A 107 -1.75 9.54 -15.57
N GLU A 108 -0.77 10.29 -15.05
CA GLU A 108 -0.17 11.44 -15.74
C GLU A 108 0.71 11.04 -16.92
N ALA A 109 1.42 9.91 -16.81
CA ALA A 109 2.34 9.44 -17.86
C ALA A 109 1.66 8.55 -18.91
N GLN A 110 0.54 7.92 -18.58
CA GLN A 110 -0.16 6.96 -19.45
C GLN A 110 -1.59 7.44 -19.74
N PRO A 111 -1.85 8.05 -20.91
CA PRO A 111 -3.19 8.51 -21.27
C PRO A 111 -4.21 7.38 -21.37
N LEU A 112 -3.77 6.21 -21.84
CA LEU A 112 -4.59 4.99 -21.86
C LEU A 112 -4.71 4.47 -20.42
N GLY A 113 -5.94 4.34 -19.92
CA GLY A 113 -6.19 3.89 -18.55
C GLY A 113 -6.06 5.01 -17.49
N ARG A 114 -5.90 6.27 -17.90
CA ARG A 114 -5.77 7.41 -16.98
C ARG A 114 -6.89 7.43 -15.94
N LYS A 115 -8.14 7.27 -16.37
CA LYS A 115 -9.32 7.28 -15.50
C LYS A 115 -9.32 6.15 -14.48
N GLU A 116 -8.96 4.94 -14.90
CA GLU A 116 -8.85 3.76 -14.05
C GLU A 116 -7.75 3.95 -12.99
N ASN A 117 -6.61 4.52 -13.39
CA ASN A 117 -5.50 4.84 -12.49
C ASN A 117 -5.89 5.91 -11.47
N LEU A 118 -6.59 6.97 -11.88
CA LEU A 118 -7.10 8.01 -10.98
C LEU A 118 -8.16 7.45 -9.99
N ARG A 119 -9.08 6.62 -10.46
CA ARG A 119 -10.03 5.93 -9.58
C ARG A 119 -9.34 5.00 -8.59
N SER A 120 -8.27 4.33 -9.02
CA SER A 120 -7.45 3.50 -8.14
C SER A 120 -6.73 4.33 -7.09
N ALA A 121 -6.25 5.53 -7.45
CA ALA A 121 -5.67 6.48 -6.50
C ALA A 121 -6.69 6.92 -5.43
N LEU A 122 -7.93 7.25 -5.81
CA LEU A 122 -9.00 7.57 -4.85
C LEU A 122 -9.29 6.39 -3.92
N ARG A 123 -9.39 5.17 -4.48
CA ARG A 123 -9.61 3.97 -3.69
C ARG A 123 -8.51 3.74 -2.66
N LEU A 124 -7.24 3.96 -3.04
CA LEU A 124 -6.12 3.87 -2.11
C LEU A 124 -6.24 4.91 -0.98
N LEU A 125 -6.69 6.13 -1.28
CA LEU A 125 -6.93 7.15 -0.25
C LEU A 125 -8.09 6.80 0.69
N ASP A 126 -9.17 6.22 0.17
CA ASP A 126 -10.29 5.73 0.99
C ASP A 126 -9.84 4.62 1.93
N LEU A 127 -9.08 3.65 1.40
CA LEU A 127 -8.50 2.56 2.18
C LEU A 127 -7.48 3.07 3.22
N ALA A 128 -6.69 4.09 2.88
CA ALA A 128 -5.74 4.72 3.78
C ALA A 128 -6.45 5.38 4.97
N ALA A 129 -7.51 6.14 4.70
CA ALA A 129 -8.34 6.77 5.72
C ALA A 129 -9.03 5.73 6.61
N LEU A 130 -9.56 4.65 6.02
CA LEU A 130 -10.17 3.56 6.76
C LEU A 130 -9.17 2.87 7.71
N ARG A 131 -7.95 2.57 7.24
CA ARG A 131 -6.94 1.85 8.02
C ARG A 131 -6.30 2.67 9.13
N SER A 132 -6.14 3.96 8.91
CA SER A 132 -5.48 4.85 9.86
C SER A 132 -6.46 5.60 10.76
N GLU A 133 -7.77 5.45 10.53
CA GLU A 133 -8.85 6.17 11.22
C GLU A 133 -8.62 7.69 11.28
N THR A 134 -7.87 8.23 10.30
CA THR A 134 -7.44 9.62 10.25
C THR A 134 -7.63 10.21 8.87
N VAL A 135 -7.91 11.51 8.82
CA VAL A 135 -7.94 12.29 7.57
C VAL A 135 -6.84 13.35 7.69
N THR A 136 -5.96 13.41 6.70
CA THR A 136 -4.86 14.37 6.65
C THR A 136 -5.11 15.42 5.58
N PHE A 137 -4.52 16.60 5.74
CA PHE A 137 -4.57 17.64 4.71
C PHE A 137 -4.01 17.15 3.37
N ASP A 138 -2.90 16.40 3.39
CA ASP A 138 -2.32 15.78 2.19
C ASP A 138 -3.33 14.91 1.43
N ARG A 139 -4.11 14.10 2.14
CA ARG A 139 -5.17 13.27 1.53
C ARG A 139 -6.27 14.12 0.92
N ILE A 140 -6.70 15.18 1.61
CA ILE A 140 -7.72 16.11 1.12
C ILE A 140 -7.25 16.79 -0.17
N PHE A 141 -6.02 17.32 -0.18
CA PHE A 141 -5.45 17.99 -1.35
C PHE A 141 -5.25 17.03 -2.52
N LEU A 142 -4.72 15.83 -2.27
CA LEU A 142 -4.52 14.85 -3.33
C LEU A 142 -5.86 14.37 -3.90
N ARG A 143 -6.85 14.08 -3.05
CA ARG A 143 -8.20 13.73 -3.48
C ARG A 143 -8.79 14.78 -4.41
N ARG A 144 -8.77 16.05 -3.98
CA ARG A 144 -9.30 17.16 -4.78
C ARG A 144 -8.64 17.24 -6.16
N ARG A 145 -7.31 17.14 -6.20
CA ARG A 145 -6.55 17.12 -7.47
C ARG A 145 -6.97 15.95 -8.37
N ILE A 146 -7.21 14.77 -7.80
CA ILE A 146 -7.65 13.60 -8.57
C ILE A 146 -9.07 13.81 -9.11
N GLU A 147 -9.98 14.33 -8.28
CA GLU A 147 -11.36 14.62 -8.66
C GLU A 147 -11.41 15.66 -9.80
N GLU A 148 -10.68 16.77 -9.68
CA GLU A 148 -10.52 17.77 -10.76
C GLU A 148 -9.96 17.13 -12.04
N GLY A 149 -9.02 16.18 -11.90
CA GLY A 149 -8.45 15.44 -13.03
C GLY A 149 -9.44 14.49 -13.73
N LEU A 150 -10.45 14.00 -13.01
CA LEU A 150 -11.52 13.13 -13.53
C LEU A 150 -12.67 13.93 -14.17
N GLU A 151 -12.91 15.16 -13.73
CA GLU A 151 -13.93 16.06 -14.28
C GLU A 151 -13.50 16.71 -15.62
N GLY A 152 -12.19 16.82 -15.85
CA GLY A 152 -11.63 17.38 -17.08
C GLY A 152 -11.55 16.44 -18.29
N GLU A 153 -12.11 15.22 -18.20
CA GLU A 153 -12.26 14.25 -19.32
C GLU A 153 -13.68 14.22 -19.87
#